data_AF-A0A2V6N5D9-F1
#
_entry.id   AF-A0A2V6N5D9-F1
#
_cell.length_a   1.000
_cell.length_b   1.000
_cell.length_c   1.000
_cell.angle_alpha   90.00
_cell.angle_beta   90.00
_cell.angle_gamma   90.00
#
_symmetry.space_group_name_H-M   'P 1'
#
loop_
_entity.id
_entity.type
_entity.pdbx_description
1 polymer ?
#
loop_
_entity_poly.entity_id
_entity_poly.type
_entity_poly.pdbx_seq_one_letter_code
_entity_poly.pdbx_strand_id
1 'polypeptide(L)'
;MILARFFPSLVCLLLASVVAAQSWHDDSRYVRLGPRSGYYIVRPGSHLSRQLGLEGAPISDTSDPFRHGYGADALAFQFDRAGRLLRAPAYVAQAQLNNFYTSRLGIFIRGKSTVAEVRSIFGSFRRVEQRRDGFVGYYEIEVYNPFEDHRGRR
;
A
#
# COMPACT_ATOMS: atom_id res chain seq x y z
N MET A 1 -14.24 39.19 -47.08
CA MET A 1 -14.90 38.49 -45.95
C MET A 1 -14.70 37.00 -46.17
N ILE A 2 -13.72 36.30 -45.56
CA ILE A 2 -13.64 35.87 -44.14
C ILE A 2 -15.00 35.31 -43.71
N LEU A 3 -15.23 34.08 -43.25
CA LEU A 3 -14.44 32.88 -42.94
C LEU A 3 -15.50 31.88 -42.41
N ALA A 4 -15.67 30.70 -43.00
CA ALA A 4 -16.50 29.64 -42.40
C ALA A 4 -15.58 28.48 -42.01
N ARG A 5 -15.28 28.43 -40.72
CA ARG A 5 -14.26 27.57 -40.12
C ARG A 5 -14.73 26.11 -39.99
N PHE A 6 -13.75 25.25 -40.19
CA PHE A 6 -13.72 23.81 -39.93
C PHE A 6 -14.10 23.41 -38.48
N PHE A 7 -14.39 22.11 -38.34
CA PHE A 7 -14.32 21.24 -37.14
C PHE A 7 -15.57 21.07 -36.25
N PRO A 8 -16.55 20.22 -36.63
CA PRO A 8 -17.42 19.59 -35.65
C PRO A 8 -16.76 18.37 -34.95
N SER A 9 -15.63 17.87 -35.47
CA SER A 9 -15.03 16.60 -35.02
C SER A 9 -14.17 16.67 -33.76
N LEU A 10 -13.79 17.86 -33.29
CA LEU A 10 -12.91 18.02 -32.13
C LEU A 10 -13.68 17.93 -30.79
N VAL A 11 -15.00 18.18 -30.80
CA VAL A 11 -15.80 18.23 -29.57
C VAL A 11 -16.10 16.84 -29.01
N CYS A 12 -16.30 15.82 -29.88
CA CYS A 12 -16.49 14.44 -29.41
C CYS A 12 -15.19 13.79 -28.92
N LEU A 13 -14.02 14.25 -29.37
CA LEU A 13 -12.72 13.72 -28.95
C LEU A 13 -12.27 14.26 -27.58
N LEU A 14 -12.87 15.37 -27.11
CA LEU A 14 -12.62 15.93 -25.79
C LEU A 14 -13.47 15.31 -24.66
N LEU A 15 -14.52 14.53 -25.00
CA LEU A 15 -15.33 13.82 -24.02
C LEU A 15 -14.85 12.38 -23.72
N ALA A 16 -13.87 11.87 -24.48
CA ALA A 16 -13.39 10.49 -24.33
C ALA A 16 -12.14 10.34 -23.45
N SER A 17 -11.54 11.43 -22.96
CA SER A 17 -10.34 11.40 -22.12
C SER A 17 -10.57 11.92 -20.71
N VAL A 18 -11.78 11.72 -20.17
CA VAL A 18 -12.03 11.78 -18.72
C VAL A 18 -12.40 10.38 -18.23
N VAL A 19 -11.64 9.37 -18.67
CA VAL A 19 -11.19 8.41 -17.64
C VAL A 19 -10.24 9.26 -16.81
N ALA A 20 -10.77 9.86 -15.75
CA ALA A 20 -9.92 10.23 -14.64
C ALA A 20 -9.20 8.92 -14.31
N ALA A 21 -7.95 8.79 -14.77
CA ALA A 21 -6.97 8.05 -14.02
C ALA A 21 -7.17 8.59 -12.61
N GLN A 22 -7.80 7.80 -11.74
CA GLN A 22 -7.84 8.10 -10.32
C GLN A 22 -6.36 8.20 -9.98
N SER A 23 -5.84 9.43 -9.98
CA SER A 23 -4.57 9.70 -9.36
C SER A 23 -4.83 9.26 -7.94
N TRP A 24 -4.31 8.08 -7.60
CA TRP A 24 -4.42 7.52 -6.27
C TRP A 24 -3.96 8.62 -5.34
N HIS A 25 -4.90 9.22 -4.62
CA HIS A 25 -4.58 10.33 -3.74
C HIS A 25 -3.60 9.79 -2.72
N ASP A 26 -2.39 10.35 -2.69
CA ASP A 26 -1.37 9.91 -1.76
C ASP A 26 -1.80 10.30 -0.34
N ASP A 27 -2.54 9.39 0.30
CA ASP A 27 -3.01 9.52 1.67
C ASP A 27 -2.01 8.92 2.68
N SER A 28 -0.78 8.67 2.25
CA SER A 28 0.30 8.15 3.07
C SER A 28 0.57 9.08 4.25
N ARG A 29 0.55 8.52 5.45
CA ARG A 29 0.67 9.30 6.69
C ARG A 29 1.12 8.45 7.85
N TYR A 30 1.67 9.11 8.86
CA TYR A 30 1.87 8.49 10.17
C TYR A 30 0.58 8.61 11.00
N VAL A 31 0.12 7.50 11.54
CA VAL A 31 -1.00 7.43 12.49
C VAL A 31 -0.43 7.28 13.90
N ARG A 32 -0.58 8.32 14.71
CA ARG A 32 -0.19 8.30 16.13
C ARG A 32 -1.30 7.67 16.96
N LEU A 33 -0.94 6.70 17.81
CA LEU A 33 -1.87 6.06 18.75
C LEU A 33 -1.51 6.32 20.21
N GLY A 34 -0.31 6.87 20.46
CA GLY A 34 0.16 7.22 21.79
C GLY A 34 1.58 7.79 21.75
N PRO A 35 2.20 8.04 22.92
CA PRO A 35 3.52 8.66 23.02
C PRO A 35 4.65 7.87 22.32
N ARG A 36 4.45 6.55 22.13
CA ARG A 36 5.44 5.63 21.55
C ARG A 36 4.84 4.57 20.62
N SER A 37 3.56 4.70 20.31
CA SER A 37 2.80 3.78 19.47
C SER A 37 2.23 4.49 18.26
N GLY A 38 2.19 3.76 17.16
CA GLY A 38 1.68 4.25 15.89
C GLY A 38 2.21 3.42 14.75
N TYR A 39 1.74 3.74 13.56
CA TYR A 39 2.11 3.03 12.34
C TYR A 39 2.02 3.98 11.15
N TYR A 40 2.65 3.61 10.05
CA TYR A 40 2.51 4.33 8.79
C TYR A 40 1.43 3.67 7.93
N ILE A 41 0.55 4.48 7.34
CA ILE A 41 -0.20 4.10 6.15
C ILE A 41 0.64 4.56 4.96
N VAL A 42 0.89 3.67 4.00
CA VAL A 42 1.79 3.94 2.89
C VAL A 42 1.12 3.52 1.59
N ARG A 43 1.02 4.45 0.65
CA ARG A 43 0.63 4.14 -0.73
C ARG A 43 1.84 3.71 -1.54
N PRO A 44 1.71 2.70 -2.40
CA PRO A 44 2.74 2.34 -3.36
C PRO A 44 3.14 3.54 -4.23
N GLY A 45 4.44 3.71 -4.48
CA GLY A 45 4.97 4.86 -5.23
C GLY A 45 4.98 6.22 -4.50
N SER A 46 4.37 6.33 -3.31
CA SER A 46 4.37 7.56 -2.52
C SER A 46 5.79 8.03 -2.13
N HIS A 47 5.91 9.31 -1.78
CA HIS A 47 7.16 9.82 -1.19
C HIS A 47 7.51 9.05 0.10
N LEU A 48 6.50 8.74 0.93
CA LEU A 48 6.70 8.00 2.16
C LEU A 48 7.20 6.56 1.90
N SER A 49 6.69 5.89 0.86
CA SER A 49 7.19 4.57 0.46
C SER A 49 8.69 4.60 0.17
N ARG A 50 9.13 5.56 -0.64
CA ARG A 50 10.57 5.77 -0.96
C ARG A 50 11.40 6.10 0.28
N GLN A 51 10.92 7.00 1.14
CA GLN A 51 11.61 7.38 2.37
C GLN A 51 11.76 6.22 3.36
N LEU A 52 10.79 5.32 3.39
CA LEU A 52 10.84 4.10 4.19
C LEU A 52 11.53 2.94 3.45
N GLY A 53 11.84 3.10 2.17
CA GLY A 53 12.41 2.07 1.29
C GLY A 53 11.45 0.92 1.00
N LEU A 54 10.13 1.11 1.02
CA LEU A 54 9.14 0.01 0.95
C LEU A 54 8.75 -0.38 -0.48
N GLU A 55 9.57 -0.03 -1.47
CA GLU A 55 9.31 -0.31 -2.89
C GLU A 55 9.31 -1.82 -3.20
N GLY A 56 9.98 -2.63 -2.38
CA GLY A 56 10.02 -4.09 -2.50
C GLY A 56 8.84 -4.83 -1.83
N ALA A 57 7.86 -4.10 -1.28
CA ALA A 57 6.72 -4.72 -0.61
C ALA A 57 5.94 -5.67 -1.55
N PRO A 58 5.54 -6.86 -1.08
CA PRO A 58 4.77 -7.82 -1.88
C PRO A 58 3.31 -7.38 -1.96
N ILE A 59 3.04 -6.41 -2.84
CA ILE A 59 1.71 -5.87 -3.09
C ILE A 59 1.23 -6.24 -4.49
N SER A 60 -0.08 -6.21 -4.70
CA SER A 60 -0.66 -6.37 -6.03
C SER A 60 -2.03 -5.73 -6.14
N ASP A 61 -2.31 -5.19 -7.33
CA ASP A 61 -3.53 -4.44 -7.59
C ASP A 61 -4.74 -5.37 -7.75
N THR A 62 -5.87 -4.97 -7.18
CA THR A 62 -7.15 -5.66 -7.36
C THR A 62 -7.71 -5.46 -8.76
N SER A 63 -7.31 -4.38 -9.44
CA SER A 63 -7.72 -4.06 -10.82
C SER A 63 -7.05 -4.96 -11.88
N ASP A 64 -6.15 -5.87 -11.48
CA ASP A 64 -5.52 -6.80 -12.42
C ASP A 64 -6.59 -7.73 -13.05
N PRO A 65 -6.78 -7.68 -14.39
CA PRO A 65 -7.85 -8.40 -15.07
C PRO A 65 -7.72 -9.93 -14.99
N PHE A 66 -6.58 -10.46 -14.56
CA PHE A 66 -6.34 -11.89 -14.36
C PHE A 66 -6.53 -12.33 -12.91
N ARG A 67 -6.74 -11.39 -11.99
CA ARG A 67 -6.85 -11.68 -10.56
C ARG A 67 -8.27 -11.56 -10.02
N HIS A 68 -9.27 -11.27 -10.86
CA HIS A 68 -10.69 -11.37 -10.47
C HIS A 68 -11.03 -10.57 -9.20
N GLY A 69 -10.53 -9.34 -9.10
CA GLY A 69 -10.70 -8.50 -7.92
C GLY A 69 -9.84 -8.86 -6.71
N TYR A 70 -9.02 -9.90 -6.79
CA TYR A 70 -8.03 -10.23 -5.76
C TYR A 70 -6.74 -9.45 -5.96
N GLY A 71 -6.21 -8.92 -4.86
CA GLY A 71 -4.95 -8.23 -4.79
C GLY A 71 -4.21 -8.57 -3.50
N ALA A 72 -3.16 -7.81 -3.22
CA ALA A 72 -2.40 -7.95 -2.00
C ALA A 72 -1.95 -6.60 -1.47
N ASP A 73 -2.19 -6.43 -0.19
CA ASP A 73 -1.60 -5.41 0.66
C ASP A 73 -0.39 -6.00 1.40
N ALA A 74 0.40 -5.16 2.07
CA ALA A 74 1.53 -5.65 2.86
C ALA A 74 1.69 -4.95 4.22
N LEU A 75 2.08 -5.73 5.22
CA LEU A 75 2.67 -5.18 6.46
C LEU A 75 4.18 -5.22 6.34
N ALA A 76 4.85 -4.13 6.68
CA ALA A 76 6.29 -4.03 6.67
C ALA A 76 6.83 -3.66 8.05
N PHE A 77 7.79 -4.46 8.51
CA PHE A 77 8.47 -4.27 9.79
C PHE A 77 9.98 -4.17 9.53
N GLN A 78 10.56 -3.02 9.84
CA GLN A 78 12.00 -2.79 9.64
C GLN A 78 12.73 -3.04 10.94
N PHE A 79 13.66 -3.98 10.92
CA PHE A 79 14.45 -4.36 12.08
C PHE A 79 15.91 -4.00 11.89
N ASP A 80 16.59 -3.70 12.99
CA ASP A 80 18.05 -3.62 13.02
C ASP A 80 18.68 -5.03 12.99
N ARG A 81 20.01 -5.07 12.95
CA ARG A 81 20.75 -6.34 13.00
C ARG A 81 20.54 -7.15 14.29
N ALA A 82 20.09 -6.50 15.38
CA ALA A 82 19.75 -7.16 16.64
C ALA A 82 18.28 -7.63 16.68
N GLY A 83 17.51 -7.41 15.61
CA GLY A 83 16.11 -7.80 15.53
C GLY A 83 15.17 -6.88 16.31
N ARG A 84 15.53 -5.61 16.55
CA ARG A 84 14.65 -4.60 17.16
C ARG A 84 14.08 -3.68 16.09
N LEU A 85 12.83 -3.24 16.25
CA LEU A 85 12.18 -2.35 15.29
C LEU A 85 12.95 -1.02 15.18
N LEU A 86 13.43 -0.69 13.99
CA LEU A 86 14.12 0.58 13.70
C LEU A 86 13.16 1.76 13.65
N ARG A 87 11.91 1.50 13.27
CA ARG A 87 10.85 2.49 13.08
C ARG A 87 9.48 1.88 13.34
N ALA A 88 8.46 2.73 13.41
CA ALA A 88 7.09 2.26 13.49
C ALA A 88 6.78 1.37 12.27
N PRO A 89 5.96 0.32 12.44
CA PRO A 89 5.59 -0.56 11.34
C PRO A 89 4.76 0.20 10.30
N ALA A 90 4.70 -0.34 9.08
CA ALA A 90 3.96 0.25 7.98
C ALA A 90 2.92 -0.73 7.42
N TYR A 91 1.74 -0.22 7.09
CA TYR A 91 0.76 -0.87 6.23
C TYR A 91 0.90 -0.23 4.85
N VAL A 92 1.45 -0.99 3.91
CA VAL A 92 1.45 -0.65 2.49
C VAL A 92 0.11 -1.08 1.89
N ALA A 93 -0.75 -0.11 1.65
CA ALA A 93 -2.13 -0.34 1.20
C ALA A 93 -2.25 -0.06 -0.30
N GLN A 94 -2.32 -1.13 -1.07
CA GLN A 94 -2.72 -1.08 -2.48
C GLN A 94 -4.24 -0.98 -2.60
N ALA A 95 -5.03 -1.47 -1.64
CA ALA A 95 -6.49 -1.36 -1.68
C ALA A 95 -7.04 -0.55 -0.47
N GLN A 96 -8.22 -0.95 0.02
CA GLN A 96 -8.84 -0.38 1.21
C GLN A 96 -8.17 -0.89 2.49
N LEU A 97 -7.99 0.02 3.45
CA LEU A 97 -7.36 -0.30 4.73
C LEU A 97 -8.18 -1.34 5.50
N ASN A 98 -7.49 -2.36 5.99
CA ASN A 98 -8.07 -3.38 6.85
C ASN A 98 -7.91 -3.04 8.34
N ASN A 99 -9.05 -2.86 9.03
CA ASN A 99 -9.12 -2.48 10.45
C ASN A 99 -8.47 -3.50 11.40
N PHE A 100 -8.50 -4.79 11.07
CA PHE A 100 -7.89 -5.83 11.90
C PHE A 100 -6.37 -5.63 11.99
N TYR A 101 -5.73 -5.36 10.85
CA TYR A 101 -4.28 -5.18 10.82
C TYR A 101 -3.86 -3.81 11.36
N THR A 102 -4.56 -2.72 11.02
CA THR A 102 -4.25 -1.39 11.56
C THR A 102 -4.36 -1.35 13.08
N SER A 103 -5.33 -2.05 13.68
CA SER A 103 -5.49 -2.14 15.14
C SER A 103 -4.31 -2.86 15.80
N ARG A 104 -3.80 -3.93 15.18
CA ARG A 104 -2.65 -4.69 15.71
C ARG A 104 -1.31 -3.98 15.51
N LEU A 105 -1.14 -3.16 14.48
CA LEU A 105 0.11 -2.41 14.30
C LEU A 105 0.39 -1.42 15.43
N GLY A 106 -0.66 -0.96 16.12
CA GLY A 106 -0.54 0.02 17.18
C GLY A 106 0.13 -0.44 18.47
N ILE A 107 0.31 -1.74 18.66
CA ILE A 107 0.89 -2.29 19.89
C ILE A 107 2.42 -2.21 19.91
N PHE A 108 3.06 -1.92 18.77
CA PHE A 108 4.52 -1.90 18.68
C PHE A 108 5.13 -0.55 19.02
N ILE A 109 6.28 -0.62 19.69
CA ILE A 109 7.07 0.52 20.11
C ILE A 109 8.40 0.52 19.36
N ARG A 110 8.65 1.60 18.62
CA ARG A 110 9.93 1.83 17.92
C ARG A 110 11.11 1.67 18.88
N GLY A 111 12.13 0.91 18.45
CA GLY A 111 13.38 0.66 19.15
C GLY A 111 13.29 -0.35 20.30
N LYS A 112 12.07 -0.70 20.74
CA LYS A 112 11.85 -1.65 21.84
C LYS A 112 11.32 -2.99 21.34
N SER A 113 10.40 -2.95 20.38
CA SER A 113 9.77 -4.17 19.91
C SER A 113 10.71 -5.05 19.10
N THR A 114 10.59 -6.36 19.26
CA THR A 114 11.51 -7.35 18.66
C THR A 114 10.85 -8.18 17.55
N VAL A 115 11.68 -8.84 16.74
CA VAL A 115 11.23 -9.84 15.75
C VAL A 115 10.37 -10.91 16.40
N ALA A 116 10.74 -11.39 17.58
CA ALA A 116 10.01 -12.44 18.29
C ALA A 116 8.59 -11.98 18.66
N GLU A 117 8.44 -10.75 19.18
CA GLU A 117 7.13 -10.17 19.49
C GLU A 117 6.29 -10.00 18.23
N VAL A 118 6.85 -9.45 17.14
CA VAL A 118 6.11 -9.32 15.87
C VAL A 118 5.65 -10.69 15.36
N ARG A 119 6.51 -11.70 15.42
CA ARG A 119 6.16 -13.06 15.00
C ARG A 119 5.12 -13.74 15.89
N SER A 120 5.08 -13.42 17.18
CA SER A 120 4.04 -13.93 18.08
C SER A 120 2.62 -13.43 17.70
N ILE A 121 2.53 -12.30 16.98
CA ILE A 121 1.25 -11.66 16.65
C ILE A 121 0.81 -11.95 15.22
N PHE A 122 1.75 -12.04 14.29
CA PHE A 122 1.47 -12.23 12.85
C PHE A 122 2.00 -13.53 12.26
N GLY A 123 2.74 -14.34 13.02
CA GLY A 123 3.35 -15.58 12.54
C GLY A 123 4.70 -15.36 11.85
N SER A 124 5.00 -16.15 10.82
CA SER A 124 6.28 -16.03 10.09
C SER A 124 6.18 -15.03 8.95
N PHE A 125 7.25 -14.26 8.72
CA PHE A 125 7.31 -13.35 7.57
C PHE A 125 7.14 -14.13 6.26
N ARG A 126 6.33 -13.57 5.35
CA ARG A 126 6.15 -14.12 4.00
C ARG A 126 7.36 -13.83 3.12
N ARG A 127 7.96 -12.65 3.29
CA ARG A 127 9.16 -12.22 2.58
C ARG A 127 10.09 -11.47 3.51
N VAL A 128 11.39 -11.62 3.29
CA VAL A 128 12.44 -10.86 3.99
C VAL A 128 13.33 -10.20 2.96
N GLU A 129 13.61 -8.91 3.17
CA GLU A 129 14.51 -8.11 2.35
C GLU A 129 15.68 -7.63 3.20
N GLN A 130 16.90 -8.05 2.84
CA GLN A 130 18.11 -7.69 3.58
C GLN A 130 18.52 -6.24 3.28
N ARG A 131 19.00 -5.54 4.30
CA ARG A 131 19.48 -4.16 4.21
C ARG A 131 20.82 -3.99 4.92
N ARG A 132 21.49 -2.88 4.66
CA ARG A 132 22.78 -2.58 5.31
C ARG A 132 22.64 -2.43 6.84
N ASP A 133 21.53 -1.84 7.29
CA ASP A 133 21.20 -1.54 8.69
C ASP A 133 20.39 -2.65 9.39
N GLY A 134 20.00 -3.70 8.66
CA GLY A 134 19.22 -4.81 9.19
C GLY A 134 18.39 -5.46 8.09
N PHE A 135 17.07 -5.57 8.26
CA PHE A 135 16.20 -6.16 7.25
C PHE A 135 14.76 -5.67 7.38
N VAL A 136 13.96 -5.91 6.34
CA VAL A 136 12.51 -5.72 6.39
C VAL A 136 11.82 -7.06 6.28
N GLY A 137 10.99 -7.36 7.27
CA GLY A 137 10.07 -8.48 7.24
C GLY A 137 8.72 -8.03 6.71
N TYR A 138 8.20 -8.72 5.71
CA TYR A 138 6.90 -8.46 5.11
C TYR A 138 5.90 -9.57 5.43
N TYR A 139 4.66 -9.18 5.69
CA TYR A 139 3.49 -10.06 5.59
C TYR A 139 2.65 -9.60 4.41
N GLU A 140 2.15 -10.55 3.64
CA GLU A 140 1.20 -10.31 2.56
C GLU A 140 -0.21 -10.44 3.11
N ILE A 141 -1.07 -9.48 2.80
CA ILE A 141 -2.47 -9.47 3.19
C ILE A 141 -3.28 -9.58 1.90
N GLU A 142 -3.95 -10.70 1.70
CA GLU A 142 -4.88 -10.84 0.59
C GLU A 142 -6.04 -9.85 0.76
N VAL A 143 -6.34 -9.12 -0.32
CA VAL A 143 -7.46 -8.18 -0.38
C VAL A 143 -8.36 -8.56 -1.54
N TYR A 144 -9.66 -8.43 -1.35
CA TYR A 144 -10.66 -8.70 -2.37
C TYR A 144 -11.54 -7.48 -2.57
N ASN A 145 -11.65 -7.04 -3.82
CA ASN A 145 -12.55 -5.99 -4.24
C ASN A 145 -13.61 -6.59 -5.19
N PRO A 146 -14.86 -6.79 -4.73
CA PRO A 146 -15.92 -7.36 -5.56
C PRO A 146 -16.31 -6.45 -6.74
N PHE A 147 -15.97 -5.16 -6.70
CA PHE A 147 -16.22 -4.25 -7.80
C PHE A 147 -15.21 -4.39 -8.94
N GLU A 148 -14.12 -5.12 -8.74
CA GLU A 148 -13.13 -5.44 -9.78
C GLU A 148 -13.30 -6.89 -10.30
N ASP A 149 -14.20 -7.67 -9.70
CA ASP A 149 -14.59 -9.01 -10.15
C ASP A 149 -15.66 -8.96 -11.25
N HIS A 150 -15.45 -8.14 -12.28
CA HIS A 150 -16.38 -8.03 -13.39
C HIS A 150 -15.92 -8.85 -14.60
N ARG A 151 -16.01 -10.18 -14.46
CA ARG A 151 -16.09 -11.13 -15.59
C ARG A 151 -17.24 -12.14 -15.48
N GLY A 152 -18.31 -11.80 -14.74
CA GLY A 152 -19.48 -12.67 -14.55
C GLY A 152 -20.82 -12.17 -15.09
N ARG A 153 -20.89 -11.00 -15.75
CA ARG A 153 -22.14 -10.48 -16.32
C ARG A 153 -21.90 -9.91 -17.72
N ARG A 154 -21.94 -10.80 -18.71
CA ARG A 154 -22.38 -10.47 -20.07
C ARG A 154 -23.73 -11.14 -20.29
#